data_AF-A0A924HF84-F1
#
_entry.id   AF-A0A924HF84-F1
#
_cell.length_a   1.000
_cell.length_b   1.000
_cell.length_c   1.000
_cell.angle_alpha   90.00
_cell.angle_beta   90.00
_cell.angle_gamma   90.00
#
_symmetry.space_group_name_H-M   'P 1'
#
loop_
_entity.id
_entity.type
_entity.pdbx_description
1 polymer ?
#
loop_
_entity_poly.entity_id
_entity_poly.type
_entity_poly.pdbx_seq_one_letter_code
_entity_poly.pdbx_strand_id
1 'polypeptide(L)'
;MRVFRILVVLFILIAPAIISTSAKAQCAMCQATVESNLKGGGSTGKGLNGGIMYLLAAPYIAMAGIGFLWYKKYRKKNVAIDIREEKIHLN
;
A
#
# COMPACT_ATOMS: atom_id res chain seq x y z
N MET A 1 -14.75 -17.37 25.03
CA MET A 1 -13.47 -17.35 24.28
C MET A 1 -13.54 -16.63 22.93
N ARG A 2 -14.58 -16.85 22.09
CA ARG A 2 -14.68 -16.18 20.76
C ARG A 2 -14.83 -14.66 20.88
N VAL A 3 -15.67 -14.18 21.79
CA VAL A 3 -15.89 -12.74 22.03
C VAL A 3 -14.62 -12.07 22.55
N PHE A 4 -13.90 -12.71 23.48
CA PHE A 4 -12.62 -12.20 24.00
C PHE A 4 -11.58 -12.04 22.89
N ARG A 5 -11.47 -13.01 21.97
CA ARG A 5 -10.58 -12.90 20.80
C ARG A 5 -10.97 -11.76 19.87
N ILE A 6 -12.27 -11.56 19.63
CA ILE A 6 -12.77 -10.46 18.80
C ILE A 6 -12.44 -9.10 19.43
N LEU A 7 -12.64 -8.96 20.75
CA LEU A 7 -12.32 -7.75 21.49
C LEU A 7 -10.81 -7.44 21.47
N VAL A 8 -9.95 -8.45 21.60
CA VAL A 8 -8.50 -8.28 21.50
C VAL A 8 -8.08 -7.82 20.11
N VAL A 9 -8.64 -8.40 19.05
CA VAL A 9 -8.34 -8.00 17.66
C VAL A 9 -8.80 -6.56 17.39
N LEU A 10 -10.01 -6.20 17.84
CA LEU A 10 -10.52 -4.83 17.74
C LEU A 10 -9.63 -3.83 18.49
N PHE A 11 -9.21 -4.17 19.70
CA PHE A 11 -8.32 -3.32 20.50
C PHE A 11 -6.97 -3.08 19.79
N ILE A 12 -6.36 -4.13 19.23
CA ILE A 12 -5.08 -4.01 18.50
C ILE A 12 -5.22 -3.13 17.25
N LEU A 13 -6.34 -3.20 16.53
CA LEU A 13 -6.58 -2.40 15.33
C LEU A 13 -6.86 -0.92 15.65
N ILE A 14 -7.55 -0.65 16.76
CA ILE A 14 -8.01 0.71 17.11
C ILE A 14 -6.97 1.47 17.95
N ALA A 15 -6.23 0.78 18.83
CA ALA A 15 -5.22 1.40 19.70
C ALA A 15 -4.21 2.34 18.98
N PRO A 16 -3.62 1.97 17.81
CA PRO A 16 -2.65 2.85 17.15
C PRO A 16 -3.26 4.12 16.56
N ALA A 17 -4.58 4.17 16.30
CA ALA A 17 -5.24 5.38 15.80
C ALA A 17 -5.38 6.47 16.89
N ILE A 18 -5.35 6.08 18.16
CA ILE A 18 -5.48 6.98 19.31
C ILE A 18 -4.10 7.55 19.69
N ILE A 19 -3.03 6.81 19.39
CA ILE A 19 -1.66 7.20 19.69
C ILE A 19 -1.10 8.00 18.50
N SER A 20 -1.41 9.31 18.47
CA SER A 20 -0.75 10.26 17.57
C SER A 20 0.65 10.59 18.09
N THR A 21 1.62 9.70 17.89
CA THR A 21 3.02 10.09 18.10
C THR A 21 3.48 10.92 16.90
N SER A 22 4.09 12.07 17.16
CA SER A 22 4.84 12.78 16.13
C SER A 22 5.91 11.84 15.60
N ALA A 23 5.72 11.35 14.37
CA ALA A 23 6.60 10.40 13.71
C ALA A 23 7.99 11.02 13.55
N LYS A 24 8.85 10.83 14.56
CA LYS A 24 10.29 11.04 14.43
C LYS A 24 10.75 9.99 13.43
N ALA A 25 11.31 10.42 12.30
CA ALA A 25 11.77 9.52 11.24
C ALA A 25 12.60 8.39 11.85
N GLN A 26 12.21 7.13 11.64
CA GLN A 26 12.85 5.95 12.24
C GLN A 26 14.23 5.63 11.64
N CYS A 27 14.78 6.52 10.81
CA CYS A 27 16.13 6.41 10.28
C CYS A 27 16.95 7.61 10.80
N ALA A 28 17.78 7.37 11.82
CA ALA A 28 18.63 8.37 12.46
C ALA A 28 19.57 9.11 11.48
N MET A 29 19.88 8.53 10.31
CA MET A 29 20.72 9.16 9.28
C MET A 29 20.07 10.35 8.56
N CYS A 30 18.78 10.26 8.23
CA CYS A 30 18.12 11.31 7.45
C CYS A 30 17.90 12.58 8.30
N GLN A 31 17.63 12.40 9.60
CA GLN A 31 17.42 13.51 10.52
C GLN A 31 18.73 14.27 10.80
N ALA A 32 19.84 13.57 11.05
CA ALA A 32 21.13 14.20 11.35
C ALA A 32 21.66 15.04 10.17
N THR A 33 21.49 14.56 8.94
CA THR A 33 21.92 15.29 7.73
C THR A 33 21.11 16.56 7.54
N VAL A 34 19.79 16.48 7.71
CA VAL A 34 18.87 17.61 7.53
C VAL A 34 19.07 18.66 8.63
N GLU A 35 19.25 18.24 9.88
CA GLU A 35 19.51 19.13 11.00
C GLU A 35 20.84 19.88 10.85
N SER A 36 21.89 19.21 10.35
CA SER A 36 23.19 19.84 10.05
C SER A 36 23.08 20.88 8.94
N ASN A 37 22.30 20.60 7.90
CA ASN A 37 22.06 21.54 6.79
C ASN A 37 21.25 22.78 7.24
N LEU A 38 20.22 22.59 8.07
CA LEU A 38 19.42 23.69 8.62
C LEU A 38 20.23 24.58 9.58
N LYS A 39 21.07 23.98 10.43
CA LYS A 39 21.97 24.71 11.34
C LYS A 39 23.04 25.52 10.60
N GLY A 40 23.46 25.07 9.41
CA GLY A 40 24.38 25.79 8.52
C GLY A 40 23.72 26.89 7.66
N GLY A 41 22.43 27.19 7.85
CA GLY A 41 21.70 28.19 7.07
C GLY A 41 21.12 27.68 5.74
N GLY A 42 21.26 26.39 5.44
CA GLY A 42 20.69 25.76 4.26
C GLY A 42 19.19 25.46 4.41
N SER A 43 18.41 25.54 3.34
CA SER A 43 16.96 25.29 3.36
C SER A 43 16.56 23.85 3.07
N THR A 44 17.53 22.93 2.91
CA THR A 44 17.36 21.54 2.44
C THR A 44 16.45 20.66 3.34
N GLY A 45 16.03 21.14 4.51
CA GLY A 45 15.02 20.47 5.35
C GLY A 45 13.59 20.97 5.21
N LYS A 46 13.36 22.14 4.58
CA LYS A 46 12.01 22.70 4.41
C LYS A 46 11.28 21.89 3.33
N GLY A 47 10.29 21.09 3.75
CA GLY A 47 9.47 20.28 2.84
C GLY A 47 9.85 18.80 2.75
N LEU A 48 10.80 18.32 3.55
CA LEU A 48 11.22 16.92 3.57
C LEU A 48 10.06 15.94 3.82
N ASN A 49 9.13 16.29 4.71
CA ASN A 49 7.94 15.47 4.96
C ASN A 49 7.06 15.31 3.70
N GLY A 50 7.02 16.32 2.83
CA GLY A 50 6.36 16.25 1.53
C GLY A 50 7.11 15.34 0.55
N GLY A 51 8.45 15.42 0.55
CA GLY A 51 9.30 14.54 -0.27
C GLY A 51 9.19 13.06 0.11
N ILE A 52 9.14 12.74 1.42
CA ILE A 52 8.97 11.36 1.90
C ILE A 52 7.60 10.80 1.48
N MET A 53 6.52 11.57 1.68
CA MET A 53 5.18 11.19 1.22
C MET A 53 5.13 10.97 -0.30
N TYR A 54 5.79 11.83 -1.08
CA TYR A 54 5.86 11.69 -2.53
C TYR A 54 6.59 10.42 -2.99
N LEU A 55 7.79 10.17 -2.44
CA LEU A 55 8.58 8.98 -2.75
C LEU A 55 7.89 7.70 -2.28
N LEU A 56 7.17 7.73 -1.16
CA LEU A 56 6.41 6.58 -0.67
C LEU A 56 5.14 6.34 -1.49
N ALA A 57 4.46 7.38 -1.97
CA ALA A 57 3.27 7.24 -2.80
C ALA A 57 3.58 6.71 -4.21
N ALA A 58 4.72 7.07 -4.78
CA ALA A 58 5.14 6.69 -6.13
C ALA A 58 5.05 5.17 -6.43
N PRO A 59 5.63 4.25 -5.62
CA PRO A 59 5.53 2.82 -5.88
C PRO A 59 4.10 2.27 -5.80
N TYR A 60 3.26 2.79 -4.88
CA TYR A 60 1.87 2.34 -4.78
C TYR A 60 1.04 2.77 -5.99
N ILE A 61 1.21 4.02 -6.45
CA ILE A 61 0.52 4.54 -7.64
C ILE A 61 0.97 3.75 -8.88
N ALA A 62 2.27 3.50 -9.01
CA ALA A 62 2.81 2.70 -10.12
C ALA A 62 2.23 1.27 -10.13
N MET A 63 2.22 0.58 -8.98
CA MET A 63 1.63 -0.76 -8.88
C MET A 63 0.12 -0.76 -9.16
N ALA A 64 -0.61 0.23 -8.66
CA ALA A 64 -2.04 0.37 -8.93
C ALA A 64 -2.32 0.58 -10.43
N GLY A 65 -1.52 1.41 -11.10
CA GLY A 65 -1.62 1.64 -12.55
C GLY A 65 -1.35 0.38 -13.36
N ILE A 66 -0.25 -0.32 -13.06
CA ILE A 66 0.10 -1.58 -13.73
C ILE A 66 -0.99 -2.63 -13.50
N GLY A 67 -1.44 -2.80 -12.26
CA GLY A 67 -2.49 -3.75 -11.89
C GLY A 67 -3.81 -3.46 -12.60
N PHE A 68 -4.21 -2.19 -12.69
CA PHE A 68 -5.41 -1.77 -13.40
C PHE A 68 -5.34 -2.05 -14.90
N LEU A 69 -4.22 -1.72 -15.55
CA LEU A 69 -4.00 -1.98 -16.97
C LEU A 69 -4.01 -3.49 -17.27
N TRP A 70 -3.37 -4.29 -16.41
CA TRP A 70 -3.37 -5.74 -16.52
C TRP A 70 -4.77 -6.32 -16.36
N TYR A 71 -5.51 -5.92 -15.32
CA TYR A 71 -6.90 -6.35 -15.12
C TYR A 71 -7.78 -6.00 -16.33
N LYS A 72 -7.68 -4.77 -16.86
CA LYS A 72 -8.47 -4.34 -18.02
C LYS A 72 -8.13 -5.15 -19.27
N LYS A 73 -6.85 -5.47 -19.50
CA LYS A 73 -6.38 -6.23 -20.66
C LYS A 73 -6.76 -7.71 -20.61
N TYR A 74 -6.70 -8.33 -19.43
CA TYR A 74 -6.87 -9.78 -19.27
C TYR A 74 -8.21 -10.20 -18.65
N ARG A 75 -9.15 -9.27 -18.41
CA ARG A 75 -10.51 -9.66 -18.01
C ARG A 75 -11.10 -10.54 -19.12
N LYS A 76 -11.34 -11.81 -18.81
CA LYS A 76 -12.04 -12.71 -19.72
C LYS A 76 -13.43 -12.12 -19.97
N LYS A 77 -13.75 -11.87 -21.23
CA LYS A 77 -15.14 -11.64 -21.64
C LYS A 77 -15.84 -12.98 -21.51
N ASN A 78 -17.11 -12.98 -21.10
CA ASN A 78 -17.91 -14.21 -21.06
C ASN A 78 -17.89 -14.83 -22.46
N VAL A 79 -17.11 -15.89 -22.63
CA VAL A 79 -17.10 -16.70 -23.85
C VAL A 79 -18.26 -17.66 -23.67
N ALA A 80 -19.29 -17.52 -24.51
CA ALA A 80 -20.34 -18.52 -24.58
C ALA A 80 -19.69 -19.84 -24.98
N ILE A 81 -19.62 -20.78 -24.04
CA ILE A 81 -19.12 -22.13 -24.31
C ILE A 81 -20.27 -22.88 -24.95
N ASP A 82 -20.27 -22.93 -26.29
CA ASP A 82 -21.14 -23.82 -27.05
C ASP A 82 -20.57 -25.24 -26.95
N ILE A 83 -21.09 -26.03 -26.02
CA ILE A 83 -20.79 -27.46 -25.97
C ILE A 83 -21.66 -28.12 -27.03
N ARG A 84 -21.05 -28.56 -28.11
CA ARG A 84 -21.70 -29.42 -29.10
C ARG A 84 -22.19 -30.68 -28.38
N GLU A 85 -23.50 -30.88 -28.29
CA GLU A 85 -24.14 -32.12 -27.79
C GLU A 85 -23.95 -33.29 -28.79
N GLU A 86 -22.71 -33.58 -29.15
CA GLU A 86 -22.41 -34.79 -29.90
C GLU A 86 -22.26 -35.94 -28.91
N LYS A 87 -23.12 -36.95 -29.04
CA LYS A 87 -23.07 -38.13 -28.19
C LYS A 87 -21.77 -38.87 -28.48
N ILE A 88 -20.83 -38.84 -27.55
CA ILE A 88 -19.58 -39.59 -27.64
C ILE A 88 -19.95 -41.07 -27.50
N HIS A 89 -20.01 -41.77 -28.63
CA HIS A 89 -20.19 -43.22 -28.67
C HIS A 89 -18.88 -43.88 -28.24
N LEU A 90 -18.79 -44.24 -26.97
CA LEU A 90 -17.76 -45.15 -26.47
C LEU A 90 -18.21 -46.59 -26.82
N ASN A 91 -17.38 -47.29 -27.59
CA ASN A 91 -17.55 -48.71 -27.97
C ASN A 91 -17.19 -49.64 -26.81
#